data_AF-A0A958WEE9-F1
#
_entry.id   AF-A0A958WEE9-F1
#
_cell.length_a   1.000
_cell.length_b   1.000
_cell.length_c   1.000
_cell.angle_alpha   90.00
_cell.angle_beta   90.00
_cell.angle_gamma   90.00
#
_symmetry.space_group_name_H-M   'P 1'
#
loop_
_entity.id
_entity.type
_entity.pdbx_description
1 polymer ?
#
loop_
_entity_poly.entity_id
_entity_poly.type
_entity_poly.pdbx_seq_one_letter_code
_entity_poly.pdbx_strand_id
1 'polypeptide(L)'
;MKKYPVTVIVLILLLAMACKDEEIPPPATLTFATRTTIASETEGPILITVNLDKPAFHDIVVDFTIEGSAQGGIDYETTATATIANGDTTGALLITLIDDTDFEFDRELIDQAGILGETVKISIARITGNALPPENGEGVLHLLVIKDDEPVAKSLSIDLSWDSGDGTPGDVDMDLVLFLLDPTIGPRFLAASATIGTGFEKIAIGTPAPDGLYGLAIRYYEGASDNVTFTVKFTPGNGTLPGGATESSHMAVYTQANINGEENNPVQIVLTFEKKGPDYLTFSEIAVPASGSRGRGVQGTLPRDRSQEWHRVGQ
;
A
#
# COMPACT_ATOMS: atom_id res chain seq x y z
N MET A 1 -7.54 44.90 103.56
CA MET A 1 -8.24 44.47 102.31
C MET A 1 -7.20 43.90 101.34
N LYS A 2 -7.62 42.96 100.50
CA LYS A 2 -6.86 41.82 99.94
C LYS A 2 -5.78 42.15 98.89
N LYS A 3 -4.86 41.19 98.73
CA LYS A 3 -3.71 41.10 97.82
C LYS A 3 -4.06 40.48 96.44
N TYR A 4 -3.14 40.73 95.48
CA TYR A 4 -2.62 39.89 94.37
C TYR A 4 -2.93 40.28 92.90
N PRO A 5 -1.98 40.03 91.97
CA PRO A 5 -1.74 40.79 90.72
C PRO A 5 -2.27 40.06 89.47
N VAL A 6 -2.37 40.76 88.34
CA VAL A 6 -2.73 40.10 87.06
C VAL A 6 -1.73 40.46 85.96
N THR A 7 -0.99 39.43 85.60
CA THR A 7 -0.18 39.19 84.41
C THR A 7 -0.90 39.57 83.12
N VAL A 8 -0.27 40.36 82.24
CA VAL A 8 -0.69 40.46 80.83
C VAL A 8 0.16 39.47 80.04
N ILE A 9 -0.51 38.46 79.53
CA ILE A 9 0.00 37.40 78.66
C ILE A 9 0.29 38.00 77.29
N VAL A 10 1.53 37.86 76.82
CA VAL A 10 1.89 38.11 75.41
C VAL A 10 1.30 36.96 74.60
N LEU A 11 0.24 37.23 73.83
CA LEU A 11 -0.30 36.28 72.86
C LEU A 11 0.55 36.35 71.58
N ILE A 12 1.63 35.54 71.53
CA ILE A 12 2.33 35.27 70.27
C ILE A 12 1.42 34.32 69.49
N LEU A 13 0.67 34.88 68.54
CA LEU A 13 -0.03 34.11 67.52
C LEU A 13 1.03 33.50 66.59
N LEU A 14 1.50 32.30 66.93
CA LEU A 14 2.37 31.52 66.07
C LEU A 14 1.50 30.99 64.92
N LEU A 15 1.51 31.68 63.77
CA LEU A 15 1.10 31.08 62.50
C LEU A 15 2.12 29.96 62.20
N ALA A 16 1.83 28.75 62.67
CA ALA A 16 2.45 27.56 62.11
C ALA A 16 1.86 27.38 60.71
N MET A 17 2.50 28.00 59.71
CA MET A 17 2.35 27.60 58.32
C MET A 17 2.87 26.18 58.25
N ALA A 18 1.98 25.20 58.42
CA ALA A 18 2.31 23.80 58.24
C ALA A 18 2.68 23.63 56.76
N CYS A 19 3.97 23.56 56.48
CA CYS A 19 4.48 23.03 55.22
C CYS A 19 4.05 21.56 55.20
N LYS A 20 2.89 21.26 54.58
CA LYS A 20 2.60 19.89 54.19
C LYS A 20 3.56 19.62 53.04
N ASP A 21 4.64 18.89 53.31
CA ASP A 21 5.40 18.29 52.22
C ASP A 21 4.41 17.44 51.41
N GLU A 22 4.26 17.78 50.13
CA GLU A 22 3.40 17.05 49.24
C GLU A 22 4.10 15.72 48.92
N GLU A 23 3.54 14.62 49.40
CA GLU A 23 4.09 13.30 49.14
C GLU A 23 3.94 12.97 47.65
N ILE A 24 5.07 12.83 46.96
CA ILE A 24 5.09 12.44 45.55
C ILE A 24 4.69 10.96 45.46
N PRO A 25 3.55 10.61 44.81
CA PRO A 25 3.14 9.23 44.67
C PRO A 25 4.13 8.46 43.77
N PRO A 26 4.08 7.11 43.74
CA PRO A 26 4.87 6.35 42.78
C PRO A 26 4.59 6.80 41.33
N PRO A 27 5.56 6.74 40.41
CA PRO A 27 5.35 7.12 39.01
C PRO A 27 4.21 6.35 38.36
N ALA A 28 3.50 7.01 37.43
CA ALA A 28 2.54 6.34 36.54
C ALA A 28 3.27 5.64 35.38
N THR A 29 2.66 4.60 34.84
CA THR A 29 3.15 3.90 33.65
C THR A 29 2.55 4.53 32.40
N LEU A 30 3.38 5.00 31.47
CA LEU A 30 2.98 5.63 30.21
C LEU A 30 3.09 4.65 29.03
N THR A 31 2.01 4.48 28.26
CA THR A 31 1.99 3.67 27.02
C THR A 31 1.18 4.34 25.92
N PHE A 32 1.42 3.97 24.66
CA PHE A 32 0.47 4.27 23.58
C PHE A 32 -0.83 3.49 23.75
N ALA A 33 -1.96 4.12 23.43
CA ALA A 33 -3.28 3.49 23.51
C ALA A 33 -3.47 2.38 22.46
N THR A 34 -2.84 2.53 21.30
CA THR A 34 -2.83 1.56 20.20
C THR A 34 -1.41 1.41 19.66
N ARG A 35 -1.14 0.28 19.00
CA ARG A 35 0.18 0.02 18.38
C ARG A 35 0.27 0.54 16.95
N THR A 36 -0.85 0.59 16.25
CA THR A 36 -0.91 0.97 14.85
C THR A 36 -2.16 1.79 14.55
N THR A 37 -1.98 2.84 13.75
CA THR A 37 -3.05 3.64 13.14
C THR A 37 -2.82 3.64 11.63
N ILE A 38 -3.88 3.55 10.84
CA ILE A 38 -3.84 3.66 9.39
C ILE A 38 -4.81 4.77 9.01
N ALA A 39 -4.33 5.79 8.32
CA ALA A 39 -5.11 6.95 7.87
C ALA A 39 -4.73 7.30 6.43
N SER A 40 -5.62 7.89 5.65
CA SER A 40 -5.25 8.54 4.38
C SER A 40 -4.68 9.92 4.67
N GLU A 41 -3.74 10.39 3.84
CA GLU A 41 -3.19 11.75 3.97
C GLU A 41 -4.26 12.85 3.87
N THR A 42 -5.34 12.60 3.14
CA THR A 42 -6.53 13.47 3.04
C THR A 42 -7.32 13.59 4.35
N GLU A 43 -7.08 12.75 5.35
CA GLU A 43 -7.82 12.78 6.63
C GLU A 43 -7.45 14.01 7.49
N GLY A 44 -6.31 14.67 7.20
CA GLY A 44 -5.86 15.87 7.90
C GLY A 44 -5.37 15.57 9.34
N PRO A 45 -5.84 16.29 10.38
CA PRO A 45 -5.32 16.12 11.73
C PRO A 45 -5.79 14.81 12.38
N ILE A 46 -4.81 14.03 12.86
CA ILE A 46 -5.01 12.80 13.64
C ILE A 46 -4.39 12.93 15.04
N LEU A 47 -4.95 12.18 15.98
CA LEU A 47 -4.49 12.17 17.38
C LEU A 47 -3.95 10.78 17.76
N ILE A 48 -2.67 10.73 18.10
CA ILE A 48 -2.03 9.52 18.63
C ILE A 48 -2.07 9.59 20.16
N THR A 49 -2.96 8.80 20.76
CA THR A 49 -3.22 8.84 22.21
C THR A 49 -2.17 8.05 23.00
N VAL A 50 -1.72 8.64 24.10
CA VAL A 50 -0.97 7.98 25.16
C VAL A 50 -1.81 7.92 26.44
N ASN A 51 -1.63 6.84 27.21
CA ASN A 51 -2.37 6.55 28.42
C ASN A 51 -1.41 6.42 29.62
N LEU A 52 -1.90 6.84 30.78
CA LEU A 52 -1.35 6.51 32.09
C LEU A 52 -2.21 5.45 32.76
N ASP A 53 -1.58 4.59 33.56
CA ASP A 53 -2.28 3.60 34.41
C ASP A 53 -3.01 4.22 35.62
N LYS A 54 -2.71 5.48 35.95
CA LYS A 54 -3.36 6.28 36.99
C LYS A 54 -3.27 7.77 36.66
N PRO A 55 -4.13 8.62 37.25
CA PRO A 55 -4.08 10.07 37.03
C PRO A 55 -2.70 10.68 37.22
N ALA A 56 -2.34 11.63 36.36
CA ALA A 56 -1.13 12.40 36.48
C ALA A 56 -1.11 13.21 37.80
N PHE A 57 0.00 13.16 38.53
CA PHE A 57 0.16 13.92 39.79
C PHE A 57 0.42 15.42 39.55
N HIS A 58 1.03 15.73 38.41
CA HIS A 58 1.26 17.06 37.85
C HIS A 58 1.24 16.92 36.34
N ASP A 59 1.22 18.04 35.61
CA ASP A 59 1.35 18.01 34.14
C ASP A 59 2.57 17.17 33.73
N ILE A 60 2.34 16.22 32.83
CA ILE A 60 3.38 15.40 32.22
C ILE A 60 3.56 15.83 30.78
N VAL A 61 4.80 16.13 30.41
CA VAL A 61 5.19 16.42 29.02
C VAL A 61 5.94 15.22 28.47
N VAL A 62 5.45 14.69 27.36
CA VAL A 62 6.04 13.56 26.64
C VAL A 62 6.62 14.09 25.34
N ASP A 63 7.93 13.94 25.16
CA ASP A 63 8.62 14.19 23.90
C ASP A 63 8.78 12.86 23.15
N PHE A 64 8.56 12.89 21.84
CA PHE A 64 8.64 11.72 20.98
C PHE A 64 9.81 11.81 20.01
N THR A 65 10.39 10.67 19.66
CA THR A 65 11.21 10.55 18.44
C THR A 65 10.29 10.13 17.31
N ILE A 66 10.42 10.81 16.18
CA ILE A 66 9.70 10.50 14.94
C ILE A 66 10.73 10.01 13.92
N GLU A 67 10.52 8.81 13.40
CA GLU A 67 11.30 8.18 12.33
C GLU A 67 10.32 7.59 11.32
N GLY A 68 10.80 7.03 10.21
CA GLY A 68 9.93 6.46 9.19
C GLY A 68 10.46 6.66 7.78
N SER A 69 9.65 6.26 6.82
CA SER A 69 9.80 6.62 5.40
C SER A 69 9.23 8.02 5.14
N ALA A 70 8.08 8.30 5.73
CA ALA A 70 7.39 9.58 5.68
C ALA A 70 8.27 10.76 6.15
N GLN A 71 8.29 11.84 5.39
CA GLN A 71 9.08 13.04 5.61
C GLN A 71 8.28 14.18 6.27
N GLY A 72 8.76 14.62 7.43
CA GLY A 72 8.20 15.79 8.13
C GLY A 72 8.28 17.08 7.29
N GLY A 73 7.16 17.78 7.19
CA GLY A 73 6.96 18.98 6.39
C GLY A 73 6.62 18.72 4.92
N ILE A 74 6.59 17.46 4.48
CA ILE A 74 6.08 17.04 3.17
C ILE A 74 4.76 16.31 3.38
N ASP A 75 4.76 15.15 4.03
CA ASP A 75 3.57 14.30 4.20
C ASP A 75 2.96 14.39 5.62
N TYR A 76 3.66 14.97 6.60
CA TYR A 76 3.05 15.34 7.90
C TYR A 76 3.73 16.49 8.64
N GLU A 77 2.97 17.12 9.55
CA GLU A 77 3.44 18.13 10.49
C GLU A 77 3.12 17.73 11.94
N THR A 78 4.09 17.92 12.84
CA THR A 78 3.90 17.66 14.27
C THR A 78 4.89 18.42 15.14
N THR A 79 4.51 18.74 16.37
CA THR A 79 5.44 19.28 17.38
C THR A 79 6.27 18.20 18.06
N ALA A 80 5.99 16.92 17.79
CA ALA A 80 6.62 15.76 18.46
C ALA A 80 6.52 15.80 19.99
N THR A 81 5.47 16.44 20.53
CA THR A 81 5.22 16.55 21.97
C THR A 81 3.75 16.36 22.30
N ALA A 82 3.46 15.77 23.46
CA ALA A 82 2.12 15.71 24.04
C ALA A 82 2.15 16.15 25.52
N THR A 83 1.03 16.69 25.99
CA THR A 83 0.83 17.00 27.42
C THR A 83 -0.33 16.20 27.98
N ILE A 84 -0.11 15.58 29.13
CA ILE A 84 -1.16 15.00 29.96
C ILE A 84 -1.31 15.94 31.15
N ALA A 85 -2.46 16.60 31.27
CA ALA A 85 -2.69 17.57 32.33
C ALA A 85 -2.82 16.88 33.69
N ASN A 86 -2.55 17.61 34.77
CA ASN A 86 -2.75 17.16 36.13
C ASN A 86 -4.17 16.58 36.33
N GLY A 87 -4.26 15.38 36.90
CA GLY A 87 -5.51 14.67 37.13
C GLY A 87 -6.01 13.85 35.93
N ASP A 88 -5.47 14.06 34.73
CA ASP A 88 -5.84 13.28 33.55
C ASP A 88 -5.04 11.98 33.45
N THR A 89 -5.62 11.00 32.74
CA THR A 89 -4.98 9.72 32.41
C THR A 89 -4.56 9.63 30.96
N THR A 90 -4.86 10.63 30.14
CA THR A 90 -4.65 10.58 28.69
C THR A 90 -4.10 11.88 28.16
N GLY A 91 -3.26 11.78 27.15
CA GLY A 91 -2.79 12.90 26.34
C GLY A 91 -2.70 12.44 24.89
N ALA A 92 -2.55 13.38 23.97
CA ALA A 92 -2.45 13.06 22.55
C ALA A 92 -1.34 13.85 21.87
N LEU A 93 -0.59 13.16 21.02
CA LEU A 93 0.26 13.77 20.01
C LEU A 93 -0.62 14.12 18.80
N LEU A 94 -0.64 15.39 18.42
CA LEU A 94 -1.27 15.83 17.19
C LEU A 94 -0.29 15.64 16.02
N ILE A 95 -0.75 14.95 14.99
CA ILE A 95 -0.07 14.86 13.69
C ILE A 95 -1.05 15.39 12.66
N THR A 96 -0.65 16.38 11.88
CA THR A 96 -1.45 16.86 10.75
C THR A 96 -0.89 16.22 9.49
N LEU A 97 -1.68 15.36 8.85
CA LEU A 97 -1.32 14.79 7.56
C LEU A 97 -1.42 15.87 6.48
N ILE A 98 -0.51 15.82 5.52
CA ILE A 98 -0.47 16.72 4.39
C ILE A 98 -0.80 15.90 3.16
N ASP A 99 -1.84 16.32 2.47
CA ASP A 99 -2.25 15.82 1.17
C ASP A 99 -1.44 16.56 0.09
N ASP A 100 -0.76 15.82 -0.78
CA ASP A 100 0.05 16.39 -1.86
C ASP A 100 -0.32 15.86 -3.25
N THR A 101 0.65 15.60 -4.12
CA THR A 101 0.41 15.10 -5.49
C THR A 101 1.45 14.08 -5.94
N ASP A 102 2.44 13.79 -5.09
CA ASP A 102 3.52 12.87 -5.39
C ASP A 102 3.12 11.47 -4.92
N PHE A 103 3.25 10.47 -5.81
CA PHE A 103 2.92 9.09 -5.47
C PHE A 103 4.09 8.41 -4.75
N GLU A 104 3.88 8.04 -3.50
CA GLU A 104 4.87 7.55 -2.55
C GLU A 104 4.40 6.25 -1.88
N PHE A 105 5.33 5.31 -1.68
CA PHE A 105 5.01 4.06 -1.00
C PHE A 105 6.22 3.31 -0.46
N ASP A 106 5.98 2.56 0.60
CA ASP A 106 6.88 1.52 1.08
C ASP A 106 6.57 0.17 0.45
N ARG A 107 7.57 -0.47 -0.16
CA ARG A 107 7.43 -1.83 -0.70
C ARG A 107 6.95 -2.84 0.36
N GLU A 108 7.43 -2.69 1.60
CA GLU A 108 7.09 -3.59 2.70
C GLU A 108 5.59 -3.56 3.05
N LEU A 109 4.95 -2.38 2.98
CA LEU A 109 3.51 -2.24 3.23
C LEU A 109 2.66 -2.92 2.15
N ILE A 110 3.12 -2.88 0.90
CA ILE A 110 2.46 -3.60 -0.20
C ILE A 110 2.57 -5.11 0.01
N ASP A 111 3.77 -5.60 0.29
CA ASP A 111 4.02 -7.04 0.38
C ASP A 111 3.30 -7.68 1.59
N GLN A 112 3.18 -6.95 2.71
CA GLN A 112 2.57 -7.47 3.93
C GLN A 112 1.06 -7.20 4.03
N ALA A 113 0.59 -6.05 3.55
CA ALA A 113 -0.77 -5.57 3.78
C ALA A 113 -1.50 -5.10 2.51
N GLY A 114 -0.83 -5.04 1.36
CA GLY A 114 -1.40 -4.51 0.13
C GLY A 114 -1.73 -3.02 0.20
N ILE A 115 -1.00 -2.27 1.04
CA ILE A 115 -1.21 -0.84 1.27
C ILE A 115 -0.20 -0.05 0.44
N LEU A 116 -0.68 0.99 -0.26
CA LEU A 116 0.13 2.05 -0.86
C LEU A 116 0.23 3.20 0.14
N GLY A 117 1.42 3.77 0.28
CA GLY A 117 1.73 4.78 1.30
C GLY A 117 2.93 4.42 2.17
N GLU A 118 3.13 5.21 3.20
CA GLU A 118 4.38 5.30 3.96
C GLU A 118 4.15 5.15 5.47
N THR A 119 5.24 5.21 6.24
CA THR A 119 5.22 4.99 7.69
C THR A 119 5.82 6.12 8.49
N VAL A 120 5.17 6.44 9.61
CA VAL A 120 5.72 7.23 10.71
C VAL A 120 5.83 6.33 11.95
N LYS A 121 7.06 6.06 12.38
CA LYS A 121 7.41 5.33 13.60
C LYS A 121 7.62 6.32 14.74
N ILE A 122 6.77 6.22 15.76
CA ILE A 122 6.73 7.14 16.89
C ILE A 122 7.19 6.36 18.14
N SER A 123 8.20 6.88 18.82
CA SER A 123 8.69 6.29 20.07
C SER A 123 8.76 7.33 21.19
N ILE A 124 8.56 6.88 22.44
CA ILE A 124 8.69 7.76 23.60
C ILE A 124 10.19 8.07 23.82
N ALA A 125 10.59 9.32 23.65
CA ALA A 125 11.97 9.76 23.80
C ALA A 125 12.28 10.23 25.22
N ARG A 126 11.42 11.08 25.76
CA ARG A 126 11.60 11.69 27.09
C ARG A 126 10.26 11.94 27.76
N ILE A 127 10.23 11.71 29.07
CA ILE A 127 9.08 12.04 29.91
C ILE A 127 9.54 13.06 30.94
N THR A 128 8.82 14.18 31.05
CA THR A 128 8.95 15.16 32.13
C THR A 128 7.76 15.04 33.05
N GLY A 129 7.98 14.80 34.33
CA GLY A 129 6.91 14.62 35.32
C GLY A 129 6.98 13.24 35.99
N ASN A 130 5.94 12.88 36.73
CA ASN A 130 5.92 11.66 37.55
C ASN A 130 5.38 10.44 36.78
N ALA A 131 6.01 10.10 35.65
CA ALA A 131 5.70 8.91 34.86
C ALA A 131 6.95 8.29 34.25
N LEU A 132 6.87 6.98 33.98
CA LEU A 132 7.92 6.17 33.37
C LEU A 132 7.31 5.27 32.29
N PRO A 133 8.07 4.88 31.25
CA PRO A 133 7.64 3.81 30.36
C PRO A 133 7.56 2.48 31.14
N PRO A 134 6.80 1.49 30.66
CA PRO A 134 6.75 0.18 31.28
C PRO A 134 8.10 -0.53 31.22
N GLU A 135 8.44 -1.28 32.28
CA GLU A 135 9.73 -1.96 32.44
C GLU A 135 9.99 -3.03 31.37
N ASN A 136 8.94 -3.62 30.82
CA ASN A 136 9.04 -4.64 29.76
C ASN A 136 9.26 -4.03 28.36
N GLY A 137 9.21 -2.70 28.23
CA GLY A 137 9.34 -1.99 26.96
C GLY A 137 8.16 -2.17 26.00
N GLU A 138 7.06 -2.79 26.40
CA GLU A 138 5.88 -2.94 25.54
C GLU A 138 5.09 -1.64 25.47
N GLY A 139 4.48 -1.35 24.31
CA GLY A 139 3.60 -0.18 24.17
C GLY A 139 4.32 1.18 24.16
N VAL A 140 5.65 1.20 24.00
CA VAL A 140 6.46 2.43 23.85
C VAL A 140 6.69 2.84 22.39
N LEU A 141 6.13 2.07 21.46
CA LEU A 141 6.20 2.30 20.01
C LEU A 141 4.79 2.35 19.42
N HIS A 142 4.57 3.31 18.54
CA HIS A 142 3.39 3.42 17.69
C HIS A 142 3.81 3.51 16.22
N LEU A 143 3.11 2.80 15.35
CA LEU A 143 3.28 2.88 13.90
C LEU A 143 2.06 3.56 13.29
N LEU A 144 2.24 4.75 12.73
CA LEU A 144 1.26 5.35 11.85
C LEU A 144 1.60 4.95 10.42
N VAL A 145 0.60 4.48 9.68
CA VAL A 145 0.66 4.28 8.24
C VAL A 145 -0.17 5.38 7.58
N ILE A 146 0.46 6.17 6.73
CA ILE A 146 -0.17 7.21 5.91
C ILE A 146 -0.43 6.58 4.54
N LYS A 147 -1.70 6.42 4.18
CA LYS A 147 -2.08 5.90 2.86
C LYS A 147 -2.06 7.04 1.88
N ASP A 148 -1.35 6.79 0.80
CA ASP A 148 -1.29 7.61 -0.39
C ASP A 148 -2.59 7.48 -1.19
N ASP A 149 -3.17 8.59 -1.65
CA ASP A 149 -4.37 8.59 -2.51
C ASP A 149 -4.12 9.02 -3.96
N GLU A 150 -2.87 9.30 -4.32
CA GLU A 150 -2.46 9.56 -5.68
C GLU A 150 -2.79 8.37 -6.58
N PRO A 151 -3.29 8.65 -7.80
CA PRO A 151 -3.46 7.59 -8.77
C PRO A 151 -2.10 6.99 -9.10
N VAL A 152 -1.96 5.70 -8.81
CA VAL A 152 -0.85 4.87 -9.29
C VAL A 152 -0.52 5.20 -10.74
N ALA A 153 0.67 5.79 -10.96
CA ALA A 153 1.15 6.07 -12.30
C ALA A 153 1.18 4.78 -13.11
N LYS A 154 0.61 4.81 -14.32
CA LYS A 154 0.68 3.66 -15.23
C LYS A 154 2.11 3.56 -15.73
N SER A 155 2.77 2.46 -15.38
CA SER A 155 4.14 2.18 -15.78
C SER A 155 4.20 1.79 -17.27
N LEU A 156 3.30 0.91 -17.73
CA LEU A 156 3.24 0.44 -19.12
C LEU A 156 1.80 0.22 -19.58
N SER A 157 1.47 0.72 -20.76
CA SER A 157 0.28 0.32 -21.52
C SER A 157 0.67 -0.76 -22.52
N ILE A 158 -0.14 -1.82 -22.59
CA ILE A 158 -0.03 -2.92 -23.55
C ILE A 158 -1.36 -2.99 -24.28
N ASP A 159 -1.34 -2.63 -25.56
CA ASP A 159 -2.50 -2.56 -26.43
C ASP A 159 -2.42 -3.69 -27.46
N LEU A 160 -3.42 -4.55 -27.51
CA LEU A 160 -3.58 -5.62 -28.49
C LEU A 160 -4.65 -5.19 -29.50
N SER A 161 -4.26 -5.16 -30.78
CA SER A 161 -5.17 -4.92 -31.91
C SER A 161 -4.99 -5.99 -32.96
N TRP A 162 -5.95 -6.11 -33.88
CA TRP A 162 -5.88 -7.09 -34.96
C TRP A 162 -6.61 -6.63 -36.22
N ASP A 163 -6.24 -7.27 -37.32
CA ASP A 163 -6.78 -7.05 -38.67
C ASP A 163 -6.98 -8.41 -39.37
N SER A 164 -8.15 -8.62 -39.97
CA SER A 164 -8.49 -9.84 -40.71
C SER A 164 -7.95 -9.89 -42.14
N GLY A 165 -6.99 -9.03 -42.48
CA GLY A 165 -6.36 -8.93 -43.80
C GLY A 165 -7.08 -8.00 -44.77
N ASP A 166 -8.17 -7.37 -44.35
CA ASP A 166 -9.02 -6.49 -45.17
C ASP A 166 -9.14 -5.06 -44.64
N GLY A 167 -8.33 -4.68 -43.63
CA GLY A 167 -8.42 -3.36 -43.02
C GLY A 167 -9.49 -3.27 -41.92
N THR A 168 -10.10 -4.39 -41.54
CA THR A 168 -11.12 -4.46 -40.48
C THR A 168 -10.73 -5.49 -39.41
N PRO A 169 -11.29 -5.41 -38.19
CA PRO A 169 -11.06 -6.44 -37.17
C PRO A 169 -11.57 -7.83 -37.56
N GLY A 170 -12.50 -7.93 -38.51
CA GLY A 170 -13.13 -9.19 -38.91
C GLY A 170 -13.99 -9.84 -37.82
N ASP A 171 -14.36 -11.09 -38.08
CA ASP A 171 -14.96 -11.99 -37.08
C ASP A 171 -13.84 -12.63 -36.27
N VAL A 172 -13.43 -11.93 -35.22
CA VAL A 172 -12.27 -12.23 -34.37
C VAL A 172 -12.57 -11.76 -32.96
N ASP A 173 -12.30 -12.63 -31.99
CA ASP A 173 -12.22 -12.34 -30.56
C ASP A 173 -10.83 -12.79 -30.08
N MET A 174 -10.04 -11.84 -29.56
CA MET A 174 -8.73 -12.14 -29.02
C MET A 174 -8.58 -11.65 -27.58
N ASP A 175 -7.93 -12.46 -26.74
CA ASP A 175 -7.61 -12.07 -25.37
C ASP A 175 -6.14 -11.68 -25.21
N LEU A 176 -5.89 -10.75 -24.30
CA LEU A 176 -4.57 -10.39 -23.81
C LEU A 176 -4.43 -10.82 -22.35
N VAL A 177 -3.37 -11.56 -22.02
CA VAL A 177 -3.07 -11.98 -20.64
C VAL A 177 -1.61 -11.71 -20.29
N LEU A 178 -1.39 -11.09 -19.14
CA LEU A 178 -0.09 -10.70 -18.61
C LEU A 178 0.32 -11.57 -17.42
N PHE A 179 1.57 -12.02 -17.42
CA PHE A 179 2.18 -12.82 -16.37
C PHE A 179 3.49 -12.20 -15.88
N LEU A 180 3.80 -12.39 -14.60
CA LEU A 180 5.16 -12.33 -14.08
C LEU A 180 5.76 -13.74 -14.13
N LEU A 181 6.95 -13.89 -14.70
CA LEU A 181 7.59 -15.19 -14.88
C LEU A 181 8.56 -15.43 -13.73
N ASP A 182 8.09 -16.18 -12.74
CA ASP A 182 8.90 -16.58 -11.61
C ASP A 182 9.71 -17.84 -11.97
N PRO A 183 11.04 -17.83 -11.84
CA PRO A 183 11.89 -18.97 -12.19
C PRO A 183 11.68 -20.18 -11.27
N THR A 184 11.09 -20.01 -10.09
CA THR A 184 10.92 -21.06 -9.09
C THR A 184 9.55 -21.74 -9.17
N ILE A 185 8.51 -20.97 -9.45
CA ILE A 185 7.12 -21.45 -9.42
C ILE A 185 6.38 -21.30 -10.76
N GLY A 186 7.02 -20.71 -11.77
CA GLY A 186 6.48 -20.55 -13.12
C GLY A 186 5.63 -19.27 -13.29
N PRO A 187 4.79 -19.21 -14.35
CA PRO A 187 3.99 -18.02 -14.66
C PRO A 187 2.96 -17.71 -13.57
N ARG A 188 3.05 -16.50 -13.00
CA ARG A 188 2.08 -15.92 -12.08
C ARG A 188 1.18 -14.96 -12.82
N PHE A 189 -0.13 -15.15 -12.71
CA PHE A 189 -1.10 -14.24 -13.32
C PHE A 189 -1.01 -12.84 -12.72
N LEU A 190 -1.02 -11.82 -13.57
CA LEU A 190 -1.12 -10.43 -13.14
C LEU A 190 -2.42 -9.78 -13.59
N ALA A 191 -2.75 -9.87 -14.88
CA ALA A 191 -3.90 -9.19 -15.46
C ALA A 191 -4.36 -9.89 -16.74
N ALA A 192 -5.62 -9.66 -17.12
CA ALA A 192 -6.16 -10.03 -18.42
C ALA A 192 -7.12 -8.94 -18.90
N SER A 193 -7.21 -8.80 -20.22
CA SER A 193 -8.24 -8.06 -20.93
C SER A 193 -8.82 -9.03 -21.97
N ALA A 194 -10.11 -9.31 -21.85
CA ALA A 194 -10.83 -10.39 -22.55
C ALA A 194 -12.30 -9.93 -22.74
N THR A 195 -12.47 -8.84 -23.46
CA THR A 195 -13.75 -8.21 -23.73
C THR A 195 -14.44 -8.96 -24.85
N ILE A 196 -15.62 -9.50 -24.57
CA ILE A 196 -16.39 -10.26 -25.56
C ILE A 196 -16.67 -9.38 -26.80
N GLY A 197 -16.32 -9.91 -27.99
CA GLY A 197 -16.66 -9.33 -29.28
C GLY A 197 -15.43 -8.90 -30.09
N THR A 198 -15.58 -7.87 -30.93
CA THR A 198 -14.53 -7.39 -31.84
C THR A 198 -13.70 -6.23 -31.26
N GLY A 199 -13.84 -5.96 -29.96
CA GLY A 199 -13.15 -4.87 -29.29
C GLY A 199 -11.70 -5.22 -29.01
N PHE A 200 -10.78 -4.31 -29.32
CA PHE A 200 -9.37 -4.47 -29.00
C PHE A 200 -9.11 -4.50 -27.49
N GLU A 201 -8.04 -5.19 -27.10
CA GLU A 201 -7.72 -5.44 -25.69
C GLU A 201 -6.61 -4.53 -25.18
N LYS A 202 -6.67 -4.16 -23.90
CA LYS A 202 -5.68 -3.29 -23.29
C LYS A 202 -5.42 -3.64 -21.84
N ILE A 203 -4.15 -3.84 -21.50
CA ILE A 203 -3.70 -3.95 -20.11
C ILE A 203 -2.83 -2.74 -19.77
N ALA A 204 -3.04 -2.18 -18.58
CA ALA A 204 -2.11 -1.21 -17.99
C ALA A 204 -1.44 -1.84 -16.76
N ILE A 205 -0.11 -1.71 -16.67
CA ILE A 205 0.67 -2.10 -15.51
C ILE A 205 0.83 -0.87 -14.61
N GLY A 206 0.31 -0.87 -13.38
CA GLY A 206 0.52 0.22 -12.42
C GLY A 206 1.90 0.20 -11.75
N THR A 207 2.35 1.34 -11.21
CA THR A 207 3.46 1.41 -10.25
C THR A 207 2.98 1.14 -8.82
N PRO A 208 3.68 0.32 -8.03
CA PRO A 208 4.98 -0.26 -8.34
C PRO A 208 4.90 -1.71 -8.84
N ALA A 209 5.04 -1.89 -10.14
CA ALA A 209 5.24 -3.20 -10.73
C ALA A 209 6.61 -3.79 -10.36
N PRO A 210 6.67 -5.07 -9.96
CA PRO A 210 7.93 -5.71 -9.60
C PRO A 210 8.90 -5.76 -10.78
N ASP A 211 10.19 -5.67 -10.50
CA ASP A 211 11.20 -5.97 -11.51
C ASP A 211 11.20 -7.48 -11.81
N GLY A 212 11.56 -7.82 -13.04
CA GLY A 212 11.62 -9.21 -13.48
C GLY A 212 11.21 -9.42 -14.93
N LEU A 213 11.08 -10.69 -15.29
CA LEU A 213 10.66 -11.11 -16.62
C LEU A 213 9.14 -11.23 -16.67
N TYR A 214 8.53 -10.57 -17.63
CA TYR A 214 7.10 -10.62 -17.91
C TYR A 214 6.84 -11.46 -19.16
N GLY A 215 5.66 -12.07 -19.21
CA GLY A 215 5.20 -12.84 -20.35
C GLY A 215 3.80 -12.46 -20.76
N LEU A 216 3.55 -12.41 -22.07
CA LEU A 216 2.23 -12.25 -22.66
C LEU A 216 1.76 -13.57 -23.26
N ALA A 217 0.53 -13.95 -22.91
CA ALA A 217 -0.25 -14.87 -23.71
C ALA A 217 -1.28 -14.06 -24.50
N ILE A 218 -1.31 -14.29 -25.80
CA ILE A 218 -2.23 -13.65 -26.74
C ILE A 218 -3.08 -14.78 -27.30
N ARG A 219 -4.39 -14.71 -27.14
CA ARG A 219 -5.28 -15.83 -27.46
C ARG A 219 -6.15 -15.44 -28.62
N TYR A 220 -6.16 -16.24 -29.68
CA TYR A 220 -7.26 -16.22 -30.62
C TYR A 220 -8.39 -17.05 -30.03
N TYR A 221 -9.33 -16.37 -29.35
CA TYR A 221 -10.36 -17.02 -28.56
C TYR A 221 -11.47 -17.58 -29.44
N GLU A 222 -12.08 -16.78 -30.31
CA GLU A 222 -13.12 -17.26 -31.24
C GLU A 222 -13.19 -16.42 -32.52
N GLY A 223 -13.93 -16.91 -33.52
CA GLY A 223 -14.18 -16.20 -34.78
C GLY A 223 -13.85 -17.01 -36.03
N ALA A 224 -14.34 -16.57 -37.18
CA ALA A 224 -14.18 -17.26 -38.47
C ALA A 224 -13.03 -16.73 -39.35
N SER A 225 -12.33 -15.67 -38.93
CA SER A 225 -11.28 -15.05 -39.76
C SER A 225 -9.99 -15.89 -39.81
N ASP A 226 -9.35 -15.97 -40.98
CA ASP A 226 -8.06 -16.65 -41.15
C ASP A 226 -6.97 -15.63 -41.52
N ASN A 227 -5.71 -15.96 -41.24
CA ASN A 227 -4.57 -15.05 -41.43
C ASN A 227 -4.75 -13.69 -40.72
N VAL A 228 -5.25 -13.73 -39.48
CA VAL A 228 -5.43 -12.57 -38.62
C VAL A 228 -4.07 -12.02 -38.22
N THR A 229 -3.75 -10.80 -38.64
CA THR A 229 -2.55 -10.10 -38.19
C THR A 229 -2.88 -9.39 -36.89
N PHE A 230 -2.21 -9.75 -35.79
CA PHE A 230 -2.34 -9.04 -34.53
C PHE A 230 -1.08 -8.22 -34.24
N THR A 231 -1.29 -7.08 -33.58
CA THR A 231 -0.25 -6.15 -33.16
C THR A 231 -0.36 -5.94 -31.67
N VAL A 232 0.75 -6.16 -30.96
CA VAL A 232 0.92 -5.72 -29.57
C VAL A 232 1.76 -4.46 -29.55
N LYS A 233 1.19 -3.38 -29.05
CA LYS A 233 1.84 -2.10 -28.86
C LYS A 233 2.12 -1.85 -27.38
N PHE A 234 3.36 -1.51 -27.07
CA PHE A 234 3.84 -1.10 -25.76
C PHE A 234 4.01 0.41 -25.74
N THR A 235 3.46 1.08 -24.72
CA THR A 235 3.63 2.51 -24.50
C THR A 235 3.98 2.75 -23.03
N PRO A 236 5.22 3.09 -22.67
CA PRO A 236 5.58 3.40 -21.30
C PRO A 236 4.86 4.69 -20.87
N GLY A 237 4.24 4.66 -19.69
CA GLY A 237 3.78 5.88 -19.02
C GLY A 237 4.86 6.46 -18.07
N ASN A 238 5.83 5.62 -17.68
CA ASN A 238 7.05 6.01 -16.97
C ASN A 238 8.23 5.18 -17.49
N GLY A 239 9.45 5.72 -17.40
CA GLY A 239 10.69 5.11 -17.91
C GLY A 239 10.76 5.00 -19.43
N THR A 240 11.62 4.10 -19.92
CA THR A 240 11.94 3.99 -21.35
C THR A 240 11.81 2.57 -21.89
N LEU A 241 11.61 2.45 -23.21
CA LEU A 241 11.77 1.21 -23.98
C LEU A 241 13.21 1.12 -24.55
N PRO A 242 13.64 -0.02 -25.11
CA PRO A 242 14.97 -0.16 -25.68
C PRO A 242 15.32 0.95 -26.68
N GLY A 243 16.52 1.51 -26.52
CA GLY A 243 16.98 2.64 -27.34
C GLY A 243 16.30 3.98 -27.04
N GLY A 244 15.52 4.09 -25.96
CA GLY A 244 14.82 5.32 -25.58
C GLY A 244 13.52 5.55 -26.37
N ALA A 245 12.96 4.50 -26.97
CA ALA A 245 11.72 4.61 -27.72
C ALA A 245 10.52 4.94 -26.81
N THR A 246 9.56 5.70 -27.33
CA THR A 246 8.30 6.04 -26.65
C THR A 246 7.17 5.07 -26.98
N GLU A 247 7.37 4.18 -27.95
CA GLU A 247 6.48 3.09 -28.27
C GLU A 247 7.27 1.93 -28.92
N SER A 248 6.79 0.70 -28.76
CA SER A 248 7.27 -0.48 -29.48
C SER A 248 6.09 -1.30 -29.97
N SER A 249 6.17 -1.86 -31.17
CA SER A 249 5.12 -2.70 -31.72
C SER A 249 5.69 -4.02 -32.22
N HIS A 250 5.02 -5.11 -31.85
CA HIS A 250 5.36 -6.46 -32.26
C HIS A 250 4.14 -7.05 -32.97
N MET A 251 4.36 -7.62 -34.14
CA MET A 251 3.29 -8.15 -35.00
C MET A 251 3.52 -9.63 -35.27
N ALA A 252 2.43 -10.38 -35.35
CA ALA A 252 2.44 -11.75 -35.80
C ALA A 252 1.08 -12.11 -36.42
N VAL A 253 1.03 -13.30 -37.03
CA VAL A 253 -0.17 -13.80 -37.71
C VAL A 253 -0.66 -15.05 -37.01
N TYR A 254 -1.95 -15.07 -36.70
CA TYR A 254 -2.67 -16.28 -36.35
C TYR A 254 -3.53 -16.76 -37.51
N THR A 255 -3.64 -18.07 -37.60
CA THR A 255 -4.55 -18.75 -38.52
C THR A 255 -5.70 -19.36 -37.74
N GLN A 256 -6.69 -19.91 -38.44
CA GLN A 256 -7.74 -20.72 -37.82
C GLN A 256 -7.20 -21.90 -36.98
N ALA A 257 -6.00 -22.41 -37.28
CA ALA A 257 -5.36 -23.44 -36.45
C ALA A 257 -4.98 -22.95 -35.04
N ASN A 258 -4.89 -21.63 -34.83
CA ASN A 258 -4.55 -21.02 -33.55
C ASN A 258 -5.78 -20.72 -32.68
N ILE A 259 -6.99 -20.84 -33.23
CA ILE A 259 -8.22 -20.79 -32.44
C ILE A 259 -8.25 -22.00 -31.51
N ASN A 260 -8.54 -21.74 -30.24
CA ASN A 260 -8.97 -22.71 -29.22
C ASN A 260 -8.76 -24.20 -29.56
N GLY A 261 -7.50 -24.63 -29.62
CA GLY A 261 -7.16 -26.04 -29.48
C GLY A 261 -7.48 -26.53 -28.07
N GLU A 262 -7.40 -27.85 -27.83
CA GLU A 262 -7.51 -28.42 -26.48
C GLU A 262 -6.70 -27.60 -25.46
N GLU A 263 -7.19 -27.48 -24.22
CA GLU A 263 -6.52 -26.72 -23.18
C GLU A 263 -5.17 -27.37 -22.81
N ASN A 264 -4.12 -26.96 -23.51
CA ASN A 264 -2.80 -27.55 -23.40
C ASN A 264 -2.05 -27.02 -22.17
N ASN A 265 -1.34 -27.88 -21.45
CA ASN A 265 -0.34 -27.48 -20.46
C ASN A 265 1.04 -27.57 -21.14
N PRO A 266 1.88 -26.52 -21.16
CA PRO A 266 1.80 -25.26 -20.40
C PRO A 266 1.05 -24.10 -21.09
N VAL A 267 0.84 -23.01 -20.34
CA VAL A 267 0.42 -21.70 -20.85
C VAL A 267 1.32 -21.28 -22.02
N GLN A 268 0.72 -20.88 -23.14
CA GLN A 268 1.44 -20.40 -24.32
C GLN A 268 1.85 -18.94 -24.12
N ILE A 269 3.07 -18.73 -23.62
CA ILE A 269 3.69 -17.40 -23.58
C ILE A 269 4.36 -17.17 -24.91
N VAL A 270 3.88 -16.17 -25.64
CA VAL A 270 4.31 -15.91 -27.02
C VAL A 270 5.23 -14.72 -27.14
N LEU A 271 5.25 -13.83 -26.14
CA LEU A 271 6.17 -12.69 -26.07
C LEU A 271 6.63 -12.50 -24.63
N THR A 272 7.91 -12.20 -24.43
CA THR A 272 8.45 -11.80 -23.13
C THR A 272 9.11 -10.43 -23.17
N PHE A 273 9.12 -9.75 -22.03
CA PHE A 273 9.88 -8.52 -21.84
C PHE A 273 10.40 -8.41 -20.41
N GLU A 274 11.55 -7.75 -20.21
CA GLU A 274 12.12 -7.53 -18.88
C GLU A 274 11.80 -6.11 -18.37
N LYS A 275 11.42 -5.99 -17.10
CA LYS A 275 11.28 -4.71 -16.40
C LYS A 275 12.39 -4.56 -15.37
N LYS A 276 13.03 -3.39 -15.32
CA LYS A 276 14.04 -3.03 -14.33
C LYS A 276 13.93 -1.55 -13.93
N GLY A 277 13.60 -1.28 -12.67
CA GLY A 277 13.31 0.08 -12.20
C GLY A 277 12.15 0.69 -12.99
N PRO A 278 12.30 1.92 -13.54
CA PRO A 278 11.27 2.49 -14.40
C PRO A 278 11.30 1.93 -15.83
N ASP A 279 12.39 1.27 -16.25
CA ASP A 279 12.63 0.93 -17.65
C ASP A 279 12.15 -0.47 -18.05
N TYR A 280 11.84 -0.59 -19.34
CA TYR A 280 11.47 -1.83 -20.03
C TYR A 280 12.55 -2.16 -21.04
N LEU A 281 13.12 -3.35 -20.90
CA LEU A 281 14.31 -3.77 -21.60
C LEU A 281 13.95 -4.74 -22.72
N THR A 282 14.75 -5.80 -22.88
CA THR A 282 14.67 -6.75 -23.98
C THR A 282 13.25 -7.25 -24.22
N PHE A 283 12.74 -7.11 -25.45
CA PHE A 283 11.52 -7.74 -25.93
C PHE A 283 11.88 -8.95 -26.79
N SER A 284 11.22 -10.09 -26.60
CA SER A 284 11.36 -11.22 -27.52
C SER A 284 10.60 -10.97 -28.82
N GLU A 285 10.98 -11.69 -29.87
CA GLU A 285 10.08 -11.91 -31.01
C GLU A 285 8.83 -12.68 -30.55
N ILE A 286 7.73 -12.53 -31.30
CA ILE A 286 6.51 -13.30 -31.04
C ILE A 286 6.68 -14.73 -31.54
N ALA A 287 6.62 -15.69 -30.62
CA ALA A 287 6.64 -17.12 -30.93
C ALA A 287 5.21 -17.65 -31.13
N VAL A 288 4.74 -17.69 -32.38
CA VAL A 288 3.42 -18.24 -32.72
C VAL A 288 3.41 -19.77 -32.55
N PRO A 289 2.50 -20.34 -31.73
CA PRO A 289 2.37 -21.78 -31.62
C PRO A 289 1.85 -22.39 -32.94
N ALA A 290 2.25 -23.64 -33.23
CA ALA A 290 1.83 -24.33 -34.44
C ALA A 290 0.31 -24.55 -34.53
N SER A 291 -0.36 -24.73 -33.39
CA SER A 291 -1.81 -24.76 -33.24
C SER A 291 -2.20 -24.44 -31.81
N GLY A 292 -3.40 -23.90 -31.62
CA GLY A 292 -3.94 -23.49 -30.33
C GLY A 292 -3.15 -22.36 -29.65
N SER A 293 -3.84 -21.28 -29.31
CA SER A 293 -3.26 -20.15 -28.57
C SER A 293 -3.55 -20.19 -27.06
N ARG A 294 -4.41 -21.12 -26.62
CA ARG A 294 -4.74 -21.34 -25.20
C ARG A 294 -3.77 -22.29 -24.52
N GLY A 295 -3.55 -22.06 -23.22
CA GLY A 295 -2.94 -23.06 -22.35
C GLY A 295 -3.35 -22.93 -20.87
N ARG A 296 -3.22 -24.03 -20.13
CA ARG A 296 -3.43 -24.18 -18.67
C ARG A 296 -2.09 -24.16 -17.92
N GLY A 297 -2.13 -23.87 -16.62
CA GLY A 297 -0.94 -23.92 -15.73
C GLY A 297 -0.59 -22.58 -15.10
N VAL A 298 -1.58 -21.86 -14.57
CA VAL A 298 -1.43 -20.55 -13.97
C VAL A 298 -1.54 -20.65 -12.45
N GLN A 299 -0.63 -20.02 -11.70
CA GLN A 299 -0.86 -19.72 -10.28
C GLN A 299 -1.55 -18.35 -10.13
N GLY A 300 -2.63 -18.32 -9.36
CA GLY A 300 -3.49 -17.14 -9.16
C GLY A 300 -4.92 -17.36 -9.66
N THR A 301 -5.88 -16.57 -9.18
CA THR A 301 -7.25 -16.59 -9.69
C THR A 301 -7.31 -15.83 -11.02
N LEU A 302 -7.47 -16.58 -12.12
CA LEU A 302 -8.05 -16.02 -13.34
C LEU A 302 -9.45 -15.46 -12.97
N PRO A 303 -9.88 -14.29 -13.49
CA PRO A 303 -11.28 -13.90 -13.42
C PRO A 303 -12.11 -15.07 -13.95
N ARG A 304 -12.87 -15.74 -13.07
CA ARG A 304 -13.75 -16.82 -13.50
C ARG A 304 -14.81 -16.21 -14.40
N ASP A 305 -14.83 -16.67 -15.64
CA ASP A 305 -15.99 -16.70 -16.51
C ASP A 305 -17.24 -17.08 -15.67
N ARG A 306 -18.16 -16.13 -15.49
CA ARG A 306 -19.42 -16.31 -14.77
C ARG A 306 -20.56 -16.78 -15.70
N SER A 307 -20.26 -17.49 -16.78
CA SER A 307 -21.32 -17.97 -17.71
C SER A 307 -21.72 -19.44 -17.57
N GLN A 308 -21.13 -20.23 -16.66
CA GLN A 308 -21.46 -21.68 -16.53
C GLN A 308 -21.94 -22.18 -15.15
N GLU A 309 -22.66 -21.35 -14.38
CA GLU A 309 -23.41 -21.83 -13.19
C GLU A 309 -24.90 -21.53 -13.29
N TRP A 310 -25.57 -22.07 -14.32
CA TRP A 310 -26.97 -22.45 -14.23
C TRP A 310 -27.20 -23.62 -15.18
N HIS A 311 -27.00 -24.85 -14.72
CA HIS A 311 -27.85 -26.01 -15.01
C HIS A 311 -27.46 -27.15 -14.05
N ARG A 312 -28.45 -27.56 -13.25
CA ARG A 312 -28.51 -28.73 -12.33
C ARG A 312 -28.09 -28.50 -10.87
N VAL A 313 -29.07 -28.05 -10.10
CA VAL A 313 -29.37 -28.68 -8.80
C VAL A 313 -30.81 -29.22 -8.86
N GLY A 314 -30.95 -30.53 -8.71
CA GLY A 314 -32.10 -31.19 -8.07
C GLY A 314 -33.41 -31.33 -8.84
N GLN A 315 -33.59 -32.46 -9.54
CA GLN A 315 -34.31 -33.55 -8.86
C GLN A 315 -33.28 -34.44 -8.18
#